data_AF-A0A478FR27-F1
#
_entry.id   AF-A0A478FR27-F1
#
_cell.length_a   1.000
_cell.length_b   1.000
_cell.length_c   1.000
_cell.angle_alpha   90.00
_cell.angle_beta   90.00
_cell.angle_gamma   90.00
#
_symmetry.space_group_name_H-M   'P 1'
#
loop_
_entity.id
_entity.type
_entity.pdbx_description
1 polymer ?
#
loop_
_entity_poly.entity_id
_entity_poly.type
_entity_poly.pdbx_seq_one_letter_code
_entity_poly.pdbx_strand_id
1 'polypeptide(L)'
;MLTESKITIILSVITGNTVIGVFGNELLKIYLLGRNSSEEISASDNSIFLKTTVSRIKTNAVSFDPKTKSNFDPRIYKDVNPTTVDKNPAKYTVYSFHQISQYKGKFVDWKENKEWWEKTYEKRKYVLENANFEKYVNIVGGYKNQQYWQASELHMNQFCDYGYSNNSYFREHEEQFWLLCTTDAKNPKDKENTQTISQINKAKFNKGETEEEIIYLTVEQAKKTNIYNATTNNAKDKFVVYDYSPEWWEWSFNYRWKVDKNSEVSSFPLSDKFKNATTGWSKETNEKASLNLICQDFYESKNMPSQNEIDDAWRYCTDAGKQ
;
A
#
# COMPACT_ATOMS: atom_id res chain seq x y z
N MET A 1 -25.64 26.05 46.01
CA MET A 1 -25.40 24.67 45.56
C MET A 1 -24.15 24.72 44.69
N LEU A 2 -22.97 24.48 45.28
CA LEU A 2 -21.68 24.55 44.57
C LEU A 2 -21.41 23.17 43.95
N THR A 3 -21.25 23.14 42.64
CA THR A 3 -20.87 21.95 41.86
C THR A 3 -19.47 21.50 42.28
N GLU A 4 -19.36 20.29 42.81
CA GLU A 4 -18.09 19.65 43.14
C GLU A 4 -17.26 19.41 41.86
N SER A 5 -16.14 20.12 41.72
CA SER A 5 -15.11 19.78 40.75
C SER A 5 -14.16 18.76 41.37
N LYS A 6 -14.33 17.48 41.05
CA LYS A 6 -13.39 16.42 41.45
C LYS A 6 -12.17 16.47 40.54
N ILE A 7 -11.08 17.03 41.04
CA ILE A 7 -9.76 16.96 40.38
C ILE A 7 -9.05 15.71 40.92
N THR A 8 -8.79 14.75 40.04
CA THR A 8 -8.00 13.55 40.38
C THR A 8 -6.54 13.81 40.02
N ILE A 9 -5.67 13.91 41.02
CA ILE A 9 -4.23 14.06 40.83
C ILE A 9 -3.58 12.70 41.06
N ILE A 10 -3.07 12.08 39.99
CA ILE A 10 -2.35 10.80 40.06
C ILE A 10 -0.86 11.13 40.27
N LEU A 11 -0.35 10.86 41.48
CA LEU A 11 1.08 10.94 41.79
C LEU A 11 1.70 9.55 41.63
N SER A 12 2.43 9.32 40.55
CA SER A 12 3.29 8.14 40.40
C SER A 12 4.62 8.39 41.12
N VAL A 13 4.73 7.91 42.36
CA VAL A 13 5.97 7.94 43.13
C VAL A 13 6.87 6.81 42.62
N ILE A 14 7.80 7.14 41.72
CA ILE A 14 9.01 6.33 41.54
C ILE A 14 10.00 6.83 42.59
N THR A 15 10.41 5.93 43.47
CA THR A 15 11.38 6.17 44.55
C THR A 15 12.65 6.82 44.01
N GLY A 16 12.90 8.09 44.39
CA GLY A 16 14.20 8.74 44.20
C GLY A 16 14.18 10.22 43.84
N ASN A 17 13.63 11.09 44.71
CA ASN A 17 14.19 12.39 45.11
C ASN A 17 13.13 13.23 45.84
N THR A 18 13.48 13.69 47.04
CA THR A 18 12.64 14.35 48.06
C THR A 18 12.07 15.73 47.67
N VAL A 19 12.28 16.18 46.43
CA VAL A 19 11.88 17.52 45.97
C VAL A 19 10.40 17.58 45.59
N ILE A 20 9.83 16.52 45.01
CA ILE A 20 8.45 16.52 44.49
C ILE A 20 7.40 16.45 45.61
N GLY A 21 7.73 15.80 46.73
CA GLY A 21 6.84 15.73 47.90
C GLY A 21 6.62 17.07 48.60
N VAL A 22 7.58 18.00 48.49
CA VAL A 22 7.48 19.34 49.08
C VAL A 22 6.49 20.22 48.31
N PHE A 23 6.55 20.18 46.97
CA PHE A 23 5.63 20.96 46.12
C PHE A 23 4.17 20.53 46.25
N GLY A 24 3.89 19.23 46.35
CA GLY A 24 2.52 18.74 46.54
C GLY A 24 1.93 19.15 47.90
N ASN A 25 2.75 19.15 48.96
CA ASN A 25 2.33 19.56 50.30
C ASN A 25 2.02 21.07 50.37
N GLU A 26 2.87 21.91 49.77
CA GLU A 26 2.65 23.36 49.75
C GLU A 26 1.42 23.77 48.91
N LEU A 27 1.19 23.11 47.78
CA LEU A 27 0.01 23.38 46.94
C LEU A 27 -1.29 22.92 47.62
N LEU A 28 -1.26 21.81 48.38
CA LEU A 28 -2.37 21.38 49.22
C LEU A 28 -2.64 22.38 50.37
N LYS A 29 -1.60 22.92 51.00
CA LYS A 29 -1.75 23.92 52.07
C LYS A 29 -2.39 25.21 51.55
N ILE A 30 -1.98 25.70 50.39
CA ILE A 30 -2.58 26.90 49.79
C ILE A 30 -4.06 26.65 49.47
N TYR A 31 -4.37 25.51 48.88
CA TYR A 31 -5.74 25.17 48.48
C TYR A 31 -6.67 24.87 49.67
N LEU A 32 -6.20 24.15 50.69
CA LEU A 32 -7.03 23.73 51.83
C LEU A 32 -7.07 24.76 52.96
N LEU A 33 -6.00 25.54 53.18
CA LEU A 33 -5.87 26.43 54.35
C LEU A 33 -6.06 27.91 54.01
N GLY A 34 -6.24 28.27 52.73
CA GLY A 34 -6.59 29.63 52.31
C GLY A 34 -5.65 30.72 52.84
N ARG A 35 -4.37 30.38 53.08
CA ARG A 35 -3.39 31.35 53.58
C ARG A 35 -2.85 32.16 52.41
N ASN A 36 -3.21 33.44 52.38
CA ASN A 36 -2.55 34.45 51.57
C ASN A 36 -1.14 34.71 52.12
N SER A 37 -0.18 33.84 51.78
CA SER A 37 1.24 34.18 51.89
C SER A 37 1.70 34.73 50.54
N SER A 38 1.98 36.03 50.50
CA SER A 38 2.69 36.67 49.40
C SER A 38 4.17 36.27 49.47
N GLU A 39 4.49 35.08 48.99
CA GLU A 39 5.84 34.79 48.52
C GLU A 39 5.78 34.81 46.99
N GLU A 40 6.58 35.66 46.36
CA GLU A 40 6.82 35.61 44.93
C GLU A 40 7.38 34.23 44.61
N ILE A 41 6.52 33.37 44.08
CA ILE A 41 6.94 32.14 43.42
C ILE A 41 7.71 32.60 42.18
N SER A 42 9.03 32.70 42.33
CA SER A 42 9.93 32.84 41.20
C SER A 42 9.56 31.76 40.20
N ALA A 43 9.22 32.18 38.98
CA ALA A 43 8.84 31.29 37.90
C ALA A 43 10.00 30.34 37.62
N SER A 44 10.02 29.20 38.31
CA SER A 44 10.95 28.13 38.02
C SER A 44 10.61 27.65 36.63
N ASP A 45 11.57 27.78 35.73
CA ASP A 45 11.52 27.36 34.34
C ASP A 45 10.83 25.98 34.24
N ASN A 46 9.63 25.94 33.67
CA ASN A 46 8.76 24.75 33.60
C ASN A 46 9.28 23.72 32.57
N SER A 47 10.57 23.71 32.30
CA SER A 47 11.26 22.77 31.42
C SER A 47 11.25 21.32 31.96
N ILE A 48 10.88 21.13 33.24
CA ILE A 48 10.79 19.80 33.89
C ILE A 48 9.47 19.08 33.61
N PHE A 49 8.42 19.77 33.13
CA PHE A 49 7.30 19.08 32.47
C PHE A 49 7.73 18.67 31.06
N LEU A 50 8.79 17.84 30.98
CA LEU A 50 8.98 16.91 29.89
C LEU A 50 7.64 16.26 29.68
N LYS A 51 7.07 16.54 28.51
CA LYS A 51 5.79 16.03 28.03
C LYS A 51 5.83 14.51 28.17
N THR A 52 5.41 13.99 29.33
CA THR A 52 5.34 12.56 29.62
C THR A 52 4.33 12.01 28.64
N THR A 53 4.85 11.57 27.50
CA THR A 53 4.04 11.03 26.44
C THR A 53 3.62 9.68 26.99
N VAL A 54 2.34 9.54 27.30
CA VAL A 54 1.79 8.25 27.73
C VAL A 54 2.15 7.25 26.65
N SER A 55 3.08 6.35 26.96
CA SER A 55 3.47 5.29 26.04
C SER A 55 2.26 4.37 25.88
N ARG A 56 1.68 4.35 24.67
CA ARG A 56 0.52 3.51 24.35
C ARG A 56 0.90 2.04 24.58
N ILE A 57 0.26 1.37 25.54
CA ILE A 57 0.39 -0.09 25.68
C ILE A 57 -0.58 -0.72 24.67
N LYS A 58 -0.04 -1.26 23.56
CA LYS A 58 -0.84 -1.80 22.46
C LYS A 58 -1.07 -3.31 22.63
N THR A 59 -2.27 -3.77 22.32
CA THR A 59 -2.53 -5.20 22.11
C THR A 59 -1.76 -5.68 20.88
N ASN A 60 -1.35 -6.95 20.85
CA ASN A 60 -0.66 -7.50 19.68
C ASN A 60 -1.57 -7.41 18.44
N ALA A 61 -1.03 -6.89 17.33
CA ALA A 61 -1.78 -6.81 16.07
C ALA A 61 -2.05 -8.22 15.57
N VAL A 62 -3.26 -8.44 15.06
CA VAL A 62 -3.48 -9.60 14.19
C VAL A 62 -2.61 -9.40 12.93
N SER A 63 -1.84 -10.41 12.58
CA SER A 63 -0.95 -10.45 11.43
C SER A 63 -1.18 -11.75 10.66
N PHE A 64 -0.74 -11.79 9.41
CA PHE A 64 -0.63 -13.05 8.65
C PHE A 64 0.33 -14.03 9.33
N ASP A 65 0.16 -15.33 9.06
CA ASP A 65 1.15 -16.35 9.43
C ASP A 65 2.41 -16.18 8.56
N PRO A 66 3.56 -15.81 9.14
CA PRO A 66 4.79 -15.59 8.38
C PRO A 66 5.23 -16.81 7.56
N LYS A 67 4.88 -18.04 7.99
CA LYS A 67 5.22 -19.27 7.27
C LYS A 67 4.45 -19.44 5.96
N THR A 68 3.34 -18.73 5.80
CA THR A 68 2.49 -18.78 4.61
C THR A 68 2.85 -17.71 3.58
N LYS A 69 3.71 -16.75 3.95
CA LYS A 69 4.13 -15.67 3.05
C LYS A 69 4.93 -16.26 1.90
N SER A 70 4.45 -16.02 0.69
CA SER A 70 5.10 -16.41 -0.55
C SER A 70 5.03 -15.28 -1.57
N ASN A 71 5.99 -15.27 -2.49
CA ASN A 71 6.02 -14.32 -3.60
C ASN A 71 5.70 -15.04 -4.90
N PHE A 72 4.97 -14.39 -5.79
CA PHE A 72 4.78 -14.88 -7.14
C PHE A 72 4.80 -13.73 -8.16
N ASP A 73 4.95 -14.07 -9.43
CA ASP A 73 4.99 -13.11 -10.54
C ASP A 73 3.56 -12.78 -11.00
N PRO A 74 3.05 -11.55 -10.80
CA PRO A 74 1.67 -11.21 -11.13
C PRO A 74 1.42 -11.17 -12.64
N ARG A 75 2.48 -11.16 -13.47
CA ARG A 75 2.37 -11.02 -14.93
C ARG A 75 2.04 -12.32 -15.64
N ILE A 76 2.17 -13.47 -14.97
CA ILE A 76 2.04 -14.79 -15.59
C ILE A 76 0.62 -15.32 -15.38
N TYR A 77 -0.08 -15.57 -16.49
CA TYR A 77 -1.31 -16.33 -16.52
C TYR A 77 -1.00 -17.77 -16.96
N LYS A 78 -1.27 -18.75 -16.09
CA LYS A 78 -0.86 -20.15 -16.30
C LYS A 78 -1.99 -21.08 -16.76
N ASP A 79 -3.24 -20.63 -16.69
CA ASP A 79 -4.38 -21.54 -16.85
C ASP A 79 -4.72 -21.82 -18.32
N VAL A 80 -4.17 -21.02 -19.26
CA VAL A 80 -4.37 -21.18 -20.70
C VAL A 80 -3.03 -21.20 -21.40
N ASN A 81 -2.78 -22.23 -22.21
CA ASN A 81 -1.64 -22.30 -23.12
C ASN A 81 -2.03 -21.71 -24.47
N PRO A 82 -1.67 -20.45 -24.78
CA PRO A 82 -2.07 -19.83 -26.02
C PRO A 82 -1.35 -20.45 -27.22
N THR A 83 -1.99 -20.37 -28.38
CA THR A 83 -1.33 -20.56 -29.67
C THR A 83 -0.38 -19.40 -29.92
N THR A 84 0.88 -19.74 -30.14
CA THR A 84 1.97 -18.80 -30.38
C THR A 84 2.18 -18.56 -31.87
N VAL A 85 2.85 -17.46 -32.20
CA VAL A 85 3.13 -16.98 -33.56
C VAL A 85 3.86 -18.02 -34.41
N ASP A 86 4.76 -18.80 -33.82
CA ASP A 86 5.52 -19.87 -34.48
C ASP A 86 4.63 -20.98 -35.07
N LYS A 87 3.44 -21.21 -34.51
CA LYS A 87 2.46 -22.17 -35.01
C LYS A 87 1.69 -21.67 -36.24
N ASN A 88 1.82 -20.38 -36.60
CA ASN A 88 1.12 -19.75 -37.74
C ASN A 88 2.09 -19.05 -38.71
N PRO A 89 3.05 -19.77 -39.32
CA PRO A 89 4.11 -19.17 -40.14
C PRO A 89 3.60 -18.42 -41.38
N ALA A 90 2.46 -18.81 -41.94
CA ALA A 90 1.85 -18.15 -43.10
C ALA A 90 1.34 -16.72 -42.77
N LYS A 91 0.91 -16.48 -41.52
CA LYS A 91 0.46 -15.15 -41.05
C LYS A 91 1.65 -14.27 -40.67
N TYR A 92 2.72 -14.89 -40.18
CA TYR A 92 3.84 -14.20 -39.54
C TYR A 92 5.17 -14.49 -40.24
N THR A 93 5.36 -13.84 -41.39
CA THR A 93 6.57 -14.00 -42.20
C THR A 93 7.84 -13.59 -41.44
N VAL A 94 9.01 -14.06 -41.89
CA VAL A 94 10.31 -13.72 -41.27
C VAL A 94 10.60 -12.21 -41.38
N TYR A 95 10.17 -11.56 -42.47
CA TYR A 95 10.35 -10.12 -42.67
C TYR A 95 9.64 -9.28 -41.62
N SER A 96 8.44 -9.69 -41.20
CA SER A 96 7.67 -8.97 -40.17
C SER A 96 8.39 -8.98 -38.81
N PHE A 97 9.14 -10.04 -38.47
CA PHE A 97 9.71 -10.27 -37.13
C PHE A 97 11.23 -10.06 -37.03
N HIS A 98 11.88 -9.41 -37.99
CA HIS A 98 13.33 -9.54 -38.20
C HIS A 98 14.20 -9.49 -36.92
N GLN A 99 13.95 -8.56 -35.98
CA GLN A 99 14.74 -8.39 -34.74
C GLN A 99 14.30 -9.25 -33.54
N ILE A 100 13.09 -9.80 -33.61
CA ILE A 100 12.46 -10.55 -32.52
C ILE A 100 12.10 -11.99 -32.92
N SER A 101 12.46 -12.39 -34.15
CA SER A 101 12.11 -13.66 -34.78
C SER A 101 12.52 -14.89 -33.97
N GLN A 102 13.67 -14.82 -33.29
CA GLN A 102 14.16 -15.85 -32.37
C GLN A 102 13.26 -16.09 -31.15
N TYR A 103 12.34 -15.17 -30.84
CA TYR A 103 11.42 -15.25 -29.71
C TYR A 103 9.98 -15.55 -30.12
N LYS A 104 9.72 -15.94 -31.39
CA LYS A 104 8.36 -16.22 -31.91
C LYS A 104 7.54 -17.19 -31.05
N GLY A 105 8.17 -18.19 -30.44
CA GLY A 105 7.50 -19.12 -29.53
C GLY A 105 7.00 -18.51 -28.21
N LYS A 106 7.32 -17.24 -27.93
CA LYS A 106 6.78 -16.49 -26.78
C LYS A 106 5.64 -15.56 -27.16
N PHE A 107 5.51 -15.20 -28.44
CA PHE A 107 4.52 -14.24 -28.91
C PHE A 107 3.19 -14.94 -29.16
N VAL A 108 2.12 -14.36 -28.64
CA VAL A 108 0.78 -14.93 -28.78
C VAL A 108 0.16 -14.48 -30.10
N ASP A 109 -0.51 -15.40 -30.80
CA ASP A 109 -1.25 -15.04 -32.01
C ASP A 109 -2.38 -14.05 -31.68
N TRP A 110 -2.41 -12.92 -32.39
CA TRP A 110 -3.33 -11.81 -32.11
C TRP A 110 -4.80 -12.10 -32.46
N LYS A 111 -5.03 -12.99 -33.44
CA LYS A 111 -6.37 -13.30 -33.96
C LYS A 111 -7.00 -14.42 -33.15
N GLU A 112 -6.18 -15.39 -32.75
CA GLU A 112 -6.55 -16.48 -31.87
C GLU A 112 -6.47 -16.05 -30.38
N ASN A 113 -6.83 -16.94 -29.46
CA ASN A 113 -6.58 -16.80 -28.02
C ASN A 113 -7.35 -15.69 -27.28
N LYS A 114 -8.58 -15.36 -27.69
CA LYS A 114 -9.41 -14.32 -27.04
C LYS A 114 -9.39 -14.38 -25.51
N GLU A 115 -9.63 -15.56 -24.94
CA GLU A 115 -9.65 -15.74 -23.48
C GLU A 115 -8.29 -15.41 -22.84
N TRP A 116 -7.19 -15.86 -23.46
CA TRP A 116 -5.85 -15.55 -22.96
C TRP A 116 -5.60 -14.03 -22.97
N TRP A 117 -5.95 -13.34 -24.05
CA TRP A 117 -5.78 -11.89 -24.18
C TRP A 117 -6.58 -11.13 -23.10
N GLU A 118 -7.84 -11.50 -22.90
CA GLU A 118 -8.71 -10.87 -21.89
C GLU A 118 -8.19 -11.13 -20.46
N LYS A 119 -7.90 -12.39 -20.10
CA LYS A 119 -7.42 -12.75 -18.76
C LYS A 119 -6.04 -12.18 -18.45
N THR A 120 -5.16 -12.18 -19.45
CA THR A 120 -3.80 -11.64 -19.29
C THR A 120 -3.82 -10.13 -19.15
N TYR A 121 -4.68 -9.43 -19.90
CA TYR A 121 -4.88 -8.00 -19.73
C TYR A 121 -5.32 -7.68 -18.30
N GLU A 122 -6.35 -8.34 -17.78
CA GLU A 122 -6.81 -8.10 -16.40
C GLU A 122 -5.71 -8.31 -15.36
N LYS A 123 -4.89 -9.36 -15.52
CA LYS A 123 -3.74 -9.59 -14.61
C LYS A 123 -2.64 -8.53 -14.74
N ARG A 124 -2.37 -8.08 -15.96
CA ARG A 124 -1.27 -7.14 -16.25
C ARG A 124 -1.70 -5.69 -16.14
N LYS A 125 -2.99 -5.37 -16.08
CA LYS A 125 -3.54 -4.01 -16.07
C LYS A 125 -2.92 -3.15 -14.99
N TYR A 126 -2.87 -3.63 -13.75
CA TYR A 126 -2.26 -2.87 -12.66
C TYR A 126 -0.76 -2.64 -12.89
N VAL A 127 -0.03 -3.63 -13.43
CA VAL A 127 1.39 -3.49 -13.78
C VAL A 127 1.57 -2.47 -14.90
N LEU A 128 0.69 -2.50 -15.90
CA LEU A 128 0.68 -1.58 -17.04
C LEU A 128 0.43 -0.13 -16.61
N GLU A 129 -0.53 0.09 -15.70
CA GLU A 129 -0.91 1.42 -15.21
C GLU A 129 0.12 2.02 -14.25
N ASN A 130 0.95 1.20 -13.61
CA ASN A 130 1.90 1.63 -12.57
C ASN A 130 3.37 1.48 -12.96
N ALA A 131 3.68 0.92 -14.13
CA ALA A 131 5.03 0.86 -14.65
C ALA A 131 5.42 2.18 -15.34
N ASN A 132 6.66 2.61 -15.13
CA ASN A 132 7.17 3.87 -15.65
C ASN A 132 7.75 3.68 -17.07
N PHE A 133 6.88 3.47 -18.06
CA PHE A 133 7.31 3.32 -19.46
C PHE A 133 7.71 4.67 -20.07
N GLU A 134 8.85 4.73 -20.74
CA GLU A 134 9.31 5.96 -21.44
C GLU A 134 8.31 6.42 -22.52
N LYS A 135 7.73 5.46 -23.26
CA LYS A 135 6.74 5.70 -24.31
C LYS A 135 5.53 4.80 -24.06
N TYR A 136 4.52 5.36 -23.42
CA TYR A 136 3.30 4.64 -23.04
C TYR A 136 2.23 4.68 -24.14
N VAL A 137 1.64 3.52 -24.42
CA VAL A 137 0.43 3.39 -25.25
C VAL A 137 -0.73 2.99 -24.35
N ASN A 138 -1.83 3.74 -24.41
CA ASN A 138 -3.02 3.40 -23.64
C ASN A 138 -3.70 2.14 -24.20
N ILE A 139 -3.89 1.12 -23.37
CA ILE A 139 -4.55 -0.15 -23.73
C ILE A 139 -5.87 -0.28 -22.98
N VAL A 140 -6.98 -0.28 -23.73
CA VAL A 140 -8.33 -0.22 -23.15
C VAL A 140 -8.92 -1.59 -22.81
N GLY A 141 -8.34 -2.66 -23.32
CA GLY A 141 -8.84 -4.03 -23.13
C GLY A 141 -7.90 -5.10 -23.68
N GLY A 142 -8.22 -6.37 -23.44
CA GLY A 142 -7.39 -7.49 -23.88
C GLY A 142 -7.52 -7.83 -25.36
N TYR A 143 -8.75 -7.98 -25.86
CA TYR A 143 -9.00 -8.50 -27.21
C TYR A 143 -10.01 -7.69 -28.01
N LYS A 144 -9.69 -7.43 -29.28
CA LYS A 144 -10.65 -6.97 -30.29
C LYS A 144 -10.42 -7.70 -31.61
N ASN A 145 -11.50 -8.21 -32.19
CA ASN A 145 -11.48 -8.83 -33.53
C ASN A 145 -11.56 -7.76 -34.63
N GLN A 146 -10.60 -6.83 -34.64
CA GLN A 146 -10.49 -5.74 -35.61
C GLN A 146 -9.00 -5.46 -35.83
N GLN A 147 -8.61 -5.13 -37.05
CA GLN A 147 -7.21 -4.78 -37.35
C GLN A 147 -6.84 -3.44 -36.73
N TYR A 148 -5.56 -3.28 -36.35
CA TYR A 148 -5.09 -2.09 -35.63
C TYR A 148 -5.34 -0.79 -36.39
N TRP A 149 -5.22 -0.78 -37.73
CA TRP A 149 -5.40 0.44 -38.54
C TRP A 149 -6.83 0.96 -38.58
N GLN A 150 -7.80 0.17 -38.10
CA GLN A 150 -9.21 0.57 -37.99
C GLN A 150 -9.59 0.94 -36.55
N ALA A 151 -8.67 0.78 -35.58
CA ALA A 151 -8.97 0.94 -34.17
C ALA A 151 -8.92 2.41 -33.74
N SER A 152 -9.99 2.89 -33.10
CA SER A 152 -10.00 4.17 -32.38
C SER A 152 -9.38 4.04 -30.99
N GLU A 153 -9.44 2.85 -30.40
CA GLU A 153 -8.84 2.49 -29.12
C GLU A 153 -8.09 1.16 -29.26
N LEU A 154 -6.87 1.09 -28.73
CA LEU A 154 -6.02 -0.10 -28.87
C LEU A 154 -6.30 -1.12 -27.77
N HIS A 155 -6.57 -2.36 -28.20
CA HIS A 155 -6.59 -3.53 -27.33
C HIS A 155 -5.22 -4.22 -27.36
N MET A 156 -4.93 -5.03 -26.33
CA MET A 156 -3.64 -5.70 -26.15
C MET A 156 -3.23 -6.51 -27.38
N ASN A 157 -4.16 -7.29 -27.95
CA ASN A 157 -3.88 -8.09 -29.14
C ASN A 157 -3.52 -7.23 -30.38
N GLN A 158 -4.16 -6.07 -30.57
CA GLN A 158 -3.90 -5.16 -31.69
C GLN A 158 -2.56 -4.44 -31.54
N PHE A 159 -2.24 -3.98 -30.32
CA PHE A 159 -0.93 -3.41 -29.98
C PHE A 159 0.20 -4.40 -30.31
N CYS A 160 0.00 -5.67 -29.93
CA CYS A 160 0.98 -6.71 -30.19
C CYS A 160 1.13 -7.04 -31.68
N ASP A 161 0.04 -7.15 -32.44
CA ASP A 161 0.10 -7.37 -33.89
C ASP A 161 0.87 -6.28 -34.62
N TYR A 162 0.69 -5.02 -34.22
CA TYR A 162 1.43 -3.92 -34.80
C TYR A 162 2.92 -3.96 -34.43
N GLY A 163 3.25 -4.24 -33.15
CA GLY A 163 4.64 -4.43 -32.72
C GLY A 163 5.33 -5.63 -33.38
N TYR A 164 4.58 -6.67 -33.72
CA TYR A 164 5.08 -7.85 -34.43
C TYR A 164 5.55 -7.56 -35.85
N SER A 165 5.02 -6.53 -36.50
CA SER A 165 5.28 -6.22 -37.91
C SER A 165 6.02 -4.90 -38.13
N ASN A 166 5.99 -3.98 -37.15
CA ASN A 166 6.66 -2.69 -37.21
C ASN A 166 7.82 -2.62 -36.21
N ASN A 167 9.04 -2.71 -36.73
CA ASN A 167 10.25 -2.67 -35.92
C ASN A 167 10.47 -1.34 -35.18
N SER A 168 10.11 -0.21 -35.79
CA SER A 168 10.25 1.09 -35.13
C SER A 168 9.28 1.20 -33.94
N TYR A 169 8.05 0.73 -34.13
CA TYR A 169 7.04 0.70 -33.07
C TYR A 169 7.43 -0.24 -31.92
N PHE A 170 7.93 -1.44 -32.25
CA PHE A 170 8.47 -2.36 -31.25
C PHE A 170 9.57 -1.71 -30.43
N ARG A 171 10.56 -1.06 -31.07
CA ARG A 171 11.68 -0.42 -30.38
C ARG A 171 11.24 0.75 -29.51
N GLU A 172 10.28 1.54 -30.00
CA GLU A 172 9.75 2.68 -29.25
C GLU A 172 9.01 2.23 -27.97
N HIS A 173 8.32 1.08 -28.02
CA HIS A 173 7.50 0.56 -26.94
C HIS A 173 8.02 -0.77 -26.36
N GLU A 174 9.33 -1.02 -26.40
CA GLU A 174 9.91 -2.34 -26.17
C GLU A 174 9.52 -2.93 -24.80
N GLU A 175 9.60 -2.14 -23.74
CA GLU A 175 9.24 -2.58 -22.38
C GLU A 175 7.77 -2.99 -22.25
N GLN A 176 6.86 -2.14 -22.78
CA GLN A 176 5.43 -2.41 -22.78
C GLN A 176 5.09 -3.60 -23.69
N PHE A 177 5.78 -3.74 -24.81
CA PHE A 177 5.66 -4.88 -25.72
C PHE A 177 6.04 -6.20 -25.04
N TRP A 178 7.18 -6.25 -24.34
CA TRP A 178 7.56 -7.46 -23.62
C TRP A 178 6.56 -7.80 -22.53
N LEU A 179 6.05 -6.81 -21.78
CA LEU A 179 5.02 -7.02 -20.76
C LEU A 179 3.74 -7.60 -21.37
N LEU A 180 3.24 -7.07 -22.49
CA LEU A 180 1.92 -7.39 -22.99
C LEU A 180 1.89 -8.55 -23.99
N CYS A 181 2.91 -8.65 -24.85
CA CYS A 181 2.83 -9.48 -26.06
C CYS A 181 3.45 -10.87 -25.90
N THR A 182 4.01 -11.17 -24.73
CA THR A 182 4.63 -12.47 -24.44
C THR A 182 3.87 -13.28 -23.40
N THR A 183 4.07 -14.59 -23.43
CA THR A 183 3.51 -15.51 -22.42
C THR A 183 4.11 -15.31 -21.03
N ASP A 184 5.40 -14.95 -20.94
CA ASP A 184 6.15 -14.83 -19.69
C ASP A 184 6.32 -13.39 -19.19
N ALA A 185 5.92 -12.39 -19.99
CA ALA A 185 6.06 -10.96 -19.70
C ALA A 185 7.50 -10.50 -19.45
N LYS A 186 8.49 -11.18 -20.04
CA LYS A 186 9.91 -10.96 -19.77
C LYS A 186 10.66 -10.59 -21.04
N ASN A 187 11.42 -9.49 -20.98
CA ASN A 187 12.43 -9.19 -21.99
C ASN A 187 13.58 -10.20 -21.82
N PRO A 188 13.90 -11.02 -22.83
CA PRO A 188 15.00 -11.99 -22.77
C PRO A 188 16.38 -11.34 -22.70
N LYS A 189 16.51 -10.05 -23.02
CA LYS A 189 17.79 -9.32 -23.02
C LYS A 189 18.07 -8.58 -21.71
N ASP A 190 17.04 -8.32 -20.90
CA ASP A 190 17.19 -7.56 -19.67
C ASP A 190 17.47 -8.47 -18.48
N LYS A 191 18.40 -8.05 -17.62
CA LYS A 191 18.42 -8.50 -16.23
C LYS A 191 17.17 -7.90 -15.57
N GLU A 192 16.51 -8.64 -14.67
CA GLU A 192 15.23 -8.26 -14.05
C GLU A 192 15.03 -6.73 -13.94
N ASN A 193 14.11 -6.19 -14.75
CA ASN A 193 13.86 -4.76 -14.78
C ASN A 193 13.38 -4.30 -13.40
N THR A 194 14.19 -3.50 -12.71
CA THR A 194 13.92 -2.99 -11.37
C THR A 194 12.73 -2.01 -11.34
N GLN A 195 12.29 -1.54 -12.50
CA GLN A 195 11.22 -0.56 -12.67
C GLN A 195 9.83 -1.20 -12.89
N THR A 196 9.76 -2.52 -13.11
CA THR A 196 8.48 -3.21 -13.33
C THR A 196 8.08 -4.05 -12.12
N ILE A 197 6.77 -4.12 -11.84
CA ILE A 197 6.22 -4.99 -10.80
C ILE A 197 6.41 -6.45 -11.23
N SER A 198 7.36 -7.14 -10.61
CA SER A 198 7.72 -8.54 -10.92
C SER A 198 7.37 -9.52 -9.80
N GLN A 199 7.06 -9.03 -8.61
CA GLN A 199 6.72 -9.83 -7.44
C GLN A 199 5.58 -9.20 -6.66
N ILE A 200 4.67 -10.05 -6.19
CA ILE A 200 3.58 -9.69 -5.29
C ILE A 200 3.53 -10.68 -4.13
N ASN A 201 3.12 -10.20 -2.95
CA ASN A 201 2.99 -11.04 -1.77
C ASN A 201 1.65 -11.78 -1.78
N LYS A 202 1.69 -13.00 -1.26
CA LYS A 202 0.53 -13.82 -0.94
C LYS A 202 0.74 -14.41 0.45
N ALA A 203 -0.24 -14.28 1.33
CA ALA A 203 -0.17 -14.84 2.68
C ALA A 203 -1.57 -15.17 3.20
N LYS A 204 -1.65 -16.01 4.23
CA LYS A 204 -2.90 -16.32 4.92
C LYS A 204 -3.13 -15.39 6.11
N PHE A 205 -4.33 -14.83 6.17
CA PHE A 205 -4.78 -13.90 7.20
C PHE A 205 -5.97 -14.47 7.96
N ASN A 206 -5.98 -14.30 9.28
CA ASN A 206 -7.07 -14.78 10.12
C ASN A 206 -8.31 -13.90 9.98
N LYS A 207 -9.45 -14.53 9.75
CA LYS A 207 -10.79 -13.96 9.59
C LYS A 207 -11.73 -14.57 10.63
N GLY A 208 -11.52 -14.21 11.89
CA GLY A 208 -12.18 -14.87 13.02
C GLY A 208 -11.70 -16.31 13.18
N GLU A 209 -12.58 -17.28 12.96
CA GLU A 209 -12.27 -18.72 13.05
C GLU A 209 -11.72 -19.33 11.75
N THR A 210 -11.67 -18.56 10.67
CA THR A 210 -11.22 -19.02 9.34
C THR A 210 -9.94 -18.31 8.90
N GLU A 211 -9.21 -18.89 7.94
CA GLU A 211 -8.09 -18.25 7.27
C GLU A 211 -8.46 -17.93 5.82
N GLU A 212 -8.04 -16.75 5.35
CA GLU A 212 -8.21 -16.32 3.96
C GLU A 212 -6.84 -16.02 3.35
N GLU A 213 -6.60 -16.52 2.13
CA GLU A 213 -5.38 -16.21 1.39
C GLU A 213 -5.57 -14.89 0.65
N ILE A 214 -4.80 -13.88 1.02
CA ILE A 214 -4.89 -12.53 0.44
C ILE A 214 -3.61 -12.21 -0.32
N ILE A 215 -3.78 -11.66 -1.51
CA ILE A 215 -2.71 -11.18 -2.38
C ILE A 215 -2.59 -9.66 -2.21
N TYR A 216 -1.40 -9.15 -1.94
CA TYR A 216 -1.17 -7.72 -1.68
C TYR A 216 0.22 -7.26 -2.15
N LEU A 217 0.34 -5.97 -2.43
CA LEU A 217 1.60 -5.33 -2.84
C LEU A 217 2.11 -4.42 -1.74
N THR A 218 3.42 -4.44 -1.49
CA THR A 218 4.07 -3.39 -0.71
C THR A 218 4.38 -2.18 -1.59
N VAL A 219 4.65 -1.03 -0.97
CA VAL A 219 5.06 0.19 -1.65
C VAL A 219 6.33 -0.04 -2.49
N GLU A 220 7.27 -0.84 -1.98
CA GLU A 220 8.49 -1.21 -2.69
C GLU A 220 8.20 -2.06 -3.95
N GLN A 221 7.23 -2.98 -3.86
CA GLN A 221 6.83 -3.84 -4.98
C GLN A 221 6.04 -3.06 -6.03
N ALA A 222 5.20 -2.12 -5.61
CA ALA A 222 4.38 -1.28 -6.49
C ALA A 222 5.18 -0.21 -7.26
N LYS A 223 6.46 0.02 -6.90
CA LYS A 223 7.37 0.98 -7.56
C LYS A 223 6.86 2.43 -7.60
N LYS A 224 5.97 2.82 -6.67
CA LYS A 224 5.43 4.18 -6.55
C LYS A 224 6.54 5.20 -6.24
N THR A 225 6.56 6.30 -7.00
CA THR A 225 7.55 7.38 -6.85
C THR A 225 7.05 8.56 -6.01
N ASN A 226 5.74 8.70 -5.86
CA ASN A 226 5.05 9.77 -5.12
C ASN A 226 4.99 9.54 -3.59
N ILE A 227 5.91 8.76 -3.03
CA ILE A 227 5.95 8.43 -1.60
C ILE A 227 6.94 9.35 -0.91
N TYR A 228 6.43 10.38 -0.22
CA TYR A 228 7.24 11.44 0.36
C TYR A 228 7.45 11.29 1.86
N ASN A 229 6.54 10.62 2.56
CA ASN A 229 6.60 10.45 4.00
C ASN A 229 7.82 9.63 4.41
N ALA A 230 8.66 10.18 5.29
CA ALA A 230 9.93 9.56 5.71
C ALA A 230 9.75 8.16 6.33
N THR A 231 8.70 7.96 7.14
CA THR A 231 8.40 6.67 7.77
C THR A 231 8.18 5.59 6.72
N THR A 232 7.29 5.88 5.77
CA THR A 232 6.97 4.97 4.67
C THR A 232 8.17 4.76 3.75
N ASN A 233 8.90 5.84 3.45
CA ASN A 233 10.06 5.80 2.55
C ASN A 233 11.21 4.94 3.11
N ASN A 234 11.36 4.88 4.44
CA ASN A 234 12.38 4.07 5.11
C ASN A 234 11.98 2.59 5.31
N ALA A 235 10.71 2.23 5.08
CA ALA A 235 10.18 0.88 5.30
C ALA A 235 9.21 0.45 4.19
N LYS A 236 9.52 0.80 2.93
CA LYS A 236 8.64 0.55 1.77
C LYS A 236 8.29 -0.93 1.58
N ASP A 237 9.11 -1.83 2.09
CA ASP A 237 8.91 -3.28 2.05
C ASP A 237 7.83 -3.77 3.05
N LYS A 238 7.39 -2.91 3.98
CA LYS A 238 6.36 -3.22 5.00
C LYS A 238 5.01 -2.60 4.68
N PHE A 239 5.01 -1.37 4.16
CA PHE A 239 3.77 -0.63 3.88
C PHE A 239 3.05 -1.20 2.66
N VAL A 240 1.75 -1.43 2.78
CA VAL A 240 0.91 -1.94 1.68
C VAL A 240 0.47 -0.79 0.78
N VAL A 241 0.51 -0.98 -0.54
CA VAL A 241 0.12 0.09 -1.47
C VAL A 241 -1.41 0.34 -1.41
N TYR A 242 -1.81 1.61 -1.43
CA TYR A 242 -3.18 2.06 -1.15
C TYR A 242 -4.18 1.85 -2.30
N ASP A 243 -3.70 1.58 -3.50
CA ASP A 243 -4.52 1.45 -4.71
C ASP A 243 -4.56 0.01 -5.24
N TYR A 244 -4.17 -0.96 -4.41
CA TYR A 244 -4.23 -2.38 -4.73
C TYR A 244 -4.82 -3.20 -3.58
N SER A 245 -5.41 -4.35 -3.92
CA SER A 245 -6.01 -5.33 -3.00
C SER A 245 -7.10 -4.77 -2.07
N PRO A 246 -8.32 -4.53 -2.58
CA PRO A 246 -9.46 -4.15 -1.76
C PRO A 246 -9.70 -5.12 -0.59
N GLU A 247 -9.47 -6.41 -0.83
CA GLU A 247 -9.59 -7.47 0.17
C GLU A 247 -8.65 -7.26 1.37
N TRP A 248 -7.40 -6.86 1.13
CA TRP A 248 -6.44 -6.59 2.21
C TRP A 248 -6.85 -5.39 3.05
N TRP A 249 -7.30 -4.32 2.40
CA TRP A 249 -7.73 -3.09 3.08
C TRP A 249 -8.98 -3.31 3.94
N GLU A 250 -9.95 -4.07 3.42
CA GLU A 250 -11.12 -4.50 4.20
C GLU A 250 -10.74 -5.41 5.36
N TRP A 251 -9.78 -6.32 5.15
CA TRP A 251 -9.28 -7.17 6.23
C TRP A 251 -8.61 -6.33 7.34
N SER A 252 -7.70 -5.42 6.99
CA SER A 252 -7.01 -4.55 7.96
C SER A 252 -8.01 -3.71 8.76
N PHE A 253 -9.02 -3.17 8.08
CA PHE A 253 -10.09 -2.41 8.72
C PHE A 253 -10.91 -3.25 9.71
N ASN A 254 -11.37 -4.43 9.31
CA ASN A 254 -12.25 -5.25 10.14
C ASN A 254 -11.52 -5.91 11.32
N TYR A 255 -10.28 -6.35 11.14
CA TYR A 255 -9.57 -7.18 12.13
C TYR A 255 -8.49 -6.43 12.92
N ARG A 256 -8.08 -5.23 12.49
CA ARG A 256 -7.20 -4.37 13.28
C ARG A 256 -7.94 -3.12 13.74
N TRP A 257 -8.38 -2.30 12.80
CA TRP A 257 -8.94 -0.99 13.13
C TRP A 257 -10.21 -1.09 13.98
N LYS A 258 -11.21 -1.90 13.60
CA LYS A 258 -12.45 -2.04 14.39
C LYS A 258 -12.21 -2.64 15.77
N VAL A 259 -11.29 -3.61 15.88
CA VAL A 259 -10.93 -4.23 17.15
C VAL A 259 -10.32 -3.18 18.08
N ASP A 260 -9.33 -2.45 17.58
CA ASP A 260 -8.67 -1.39 18.33
C ASP A 260 -9.66 -0.27 18.71
N LYS A 261 -10.54 0.14 17.79
CA LYS A 261 -11.62 1.14 18.01
C LYS A 261 -12.62 0.71 19.08
N ASN A 262 -13.05 -0.55 19.08
CA ASN A 262 -14.00 -1.07 20.07
C ASN A 262 -13.36 -1.23 21.46
N SER A 263 -12.03 -1.33 21.52
CA SER A 263 -11.26 -1.42 22.76
C SER A 263 -10.77 -0.05 23.27
N GLU A 264 -11.24 1.06 22.69
CA GLU A 264 -10.81 2.44 22.99
C GLU A 264 -11.33 2.93 24.37
N VAL A 265 -10.92 2.26 25.45
CA VAL A 265 -11.12 2.70 26.85
C VAL A 265 -9.90 3.52 27.28
N SER A 266 -9.89 4.79 26.85
CA SER A 266 -9.03 5.93 27.27
C SER A 266 -7.51 5.86 27.07
N SER A 267 -6.88 4.69 26.89
CA SER A 267 -5.41 4.56 26.73
C SER A 267 -4.94 4.40 25.27
N PHE A 268 -5.86 4.49 24.30
CA PHE A 268 -5.59 4.27 22.88
C PHE A 268 -6.36 5.25 21.97
N PRO A 269 -6.26 6.58 22.14
CA PRO A 269 -7.00 7.49 21.27
C PRO A 269 -6.44 7.38 19.85
N LEU A 270 -7.22 6.94 18.87
CA LEU A 270 -6.78 6.97 17.47
C LEU A 270 -6.37 8.41 17.09
N SER A 271 -5.41 8.57 16.18
CA SER A 271 -5.14 9.89 15.61
C SER A 271 -6.38 10.40 14.87
N ASP A 272 -6.53 11.72 14.76
CA ASP A 272 -7.78 12.30 14.25
C ASP A 272 -8.08 11.88 12.79
N LYS A 273 -7.05 11.57 12.00
CA LYS A 273 -7.23 11.00 10.66
C LYS A 273 -7.82 9.59 10.71
N PHE A 274 -7.25 8.70 11.53
CA PHE A 274 -7.70 7.31 11.62
C PHE A 274 -8.98 7.14 12.44
N LYS A 275 -9.33 8.08 13.33
CA LYS A 275 -10.61 8.06 14.08
C LYS A 275 -11.84 7.99 13.18
N ASN A 276 -11.75 8.62 12.03
CA ASN A 276 -12.88 8.84 11.13
C ASN A 276 -12.98 7.76 10.04
N ALA A 277 -12.21 6.67 10.14
CA ALA A 277 -12.28 5.62 9.15
C ALA A 277 -13.66 4.93 9.19
N THR A 278 -14.34 4.81 8.04
CA THR A 278 -15.68 4.21 7.94
C THR A 278 -15.68 2.88 7.17
N THR A 279 -14.74 2.69 6.26
CA THR A 279 -14.56 1.48 5.44
C THR A 279 -13.08 1.14 5.29
N GLY A 280 -12.76 -0.07 4.82
CA GLY A 280 -11.38 -0.43 4.49
C GLY A 280 -10.96 0.14 3.15
N TRP A 281 -11.82 0.04 2.15
CA TRP A 281 -11.51 0.39 0.76
C TRP A 281 -12.51 1.38 0.16
N SER A 282 -11.98 2.37 -0.56
CA SER A 282 -12.74 3.13 -1.56
C SER A 282 -11.88 3.44 -2.79
N LYS A 283 -12.55 3.54 -3.95
CA LYS A 283 -11.99 4.07 -5.20
C LYS A 283 -12.26 5.57 -5.36
N GLU A 284 -13.21 6.11 -4.60
CA GLU A 284 -13.65 7.48 -4.74
C GLU A 284 -12.81 8.39 -3.85
N THR A 285 -12.04 9.29 -4.45
CA THR A 285 -11.20 10.27 -3.72
C THR A 285 -11.99 11.20 -2.81
N ASN A 286 -13.30 11.28 -2.98
CA ASN A 286 -14.22 12.05 -2.14
C ASN A 286 -14.51 11.35 -0.80
N GLU A 287 -14.37 10.03 -0.73
CA GLU A 287 -14.55 9.25 0.50
C GLU A 287 -13.25 9.14 1.29
N LYS A 288 -12.69 10.27 1.72
CA LYS A 288 -11.45 10.34 2.53
C LYS A 288 -11.48 9.54 3.85
N ALA A 289 -12.62 8.95 4.19
CA ALA A 289 -12.84 8.12 5.36
C ALA A 289 -12.52 6.64 5.12
N SER A 290 -12.14 6.18 3.92
CA SER A 290 -11.67 4.80 3.75
C SER A 290 -10.22 4.63 4.19
N LEU A 291 -9.89 3.50 4.83
CA LEU A 291 -8.55 3.24 5.37
C LEU A 291 -7.43 3.34 4.33
N ASN A 292 -7.65 2.84 3.11
CA ASN A 292 -6.68 2.93 2.02
C ASN A 292 -6.36 4.39 1.64
N LEU A 293 -7.37 5.26 1.54
CA LEU A 293 -7.18 6.69 1.25
C LEU A 293 -6.56 7.46 2.42
N ILE A 294 -6.85 7.09 3.67
CA ILE A 294 -6.17 7.66 4.85
C ILE A 294 -4.68 7.30 4.81
N CYS A 295 -4.34 6.05 4.48
CA CYS A 295 -2.95 5.62 4.32
C CYS A 295 -2.29 6.27 3.10
N GLN A 296 -3.02 6.49 2.00
CA GLN A 296 -2.53 7.28 0.86
C GLN A 296 -2.12 8.69 1.30
N ASP A 297 -3.02 9.41 1.98
CA ASP A 297 -2.76 10.76 2.50
C ASP A 297 -1.54 10.76 3.45
N PHE A 298 -1.35 9.70 4.23
CA PHE A 298 -0.17 9.53 5.07
C PHE A 298 1.11 9.35 4.26
N TYR A 299 1.12 8.49 3.23
CA TYR A 299 2.31 8.20 2.41
C TYR A 299 2.75 9.39 1.55
N GLU A 300 1.78 10.12 1.02
CA GLU A 300 2.00 11.26 0.12
C GLU A 300 2.16 12.58 0.90
N SER A 301 2.00 12.57 2.23
CA SER A 301 2.25 13.74 3.06
C SER A 301 3.72 14.15 3.02
N LYS A 302 3.96 15.41 2.66
CA LYS A 302 5.27 16.08 2.82
C LYS A 302 5.47 16.65 4.23
N ASN A 303 4.38 16.80 4.99
CA ASN A 303 4.42 17.29 6.36
C ASN A 303 4.81 16.16 7.30
N MET A 304 5.51 16.53 8.39
CA MET A 304 5.89 15.57 9.42
C MET A 304 4.65 15.12 10.20
N PRO A 305 4.24 13.84 10.11
CA PRO A 305 3.09 13.34 10.84
C PRO A 305 3.37 13.31 12.34
N SER A 306 2.30 13.36 13.14
CA SER A 306 2.42 13.17 14.59
C SER A 306 2.84 11.74 14.92
N GLN A 307 3.47 11.51 16.07
CA GLN A 307 3.84 10.15 16.51
C GLN A 307 2.62 9.22 16.58
N ASN A 308 1.46 9.74 16.99
CA ASN A 308 0.20 8.99 17.01
C ASN A 308 -0.23 8.51 15.62
N GLU A 309 -0.05 9.35 14.61
CA GLU A 309 -0.38 9.03 13.23
C GLU A 309 0.62 8.03 12.62
N ILE A 310 1.92 8.17 12.95
CA ILE A 310 2.95 7.18 12.59
C ILE A 310 2.60 5.81 13.17
N ASP A 311 2.22 5.79 14.43
CA ASP A 311 1.86 4.59 15.17
C ASP A 311 0.63 3.88 14.60
N ASP A 312 -0.39 4.65 14.22
CA ASP A 312 -1.60 4.13 13.57
C ASP A 312 -1.28 3.64 12.15
N ALA A 313 -0.42 4.35 11.41
CA ALA A 313 0.00 3.94 10.08
C ALA A 313 0.79 2.62 10.11
N TRP A 314 1.70 2.43 11.08
CA TRP A 314 2.37 1.15 11.28
C TRP A 314 1.37 0.03 11.57
N ARG A 315 0.29 0.31 12.29
CA ARG A 315 -0.72 -0.68 12.67
C ARG A 315 -1.61 -1.08 11.50
N TYR A 316 -2.11 -0.11 10.75
CA TYR A 316 -3.19 -0.33 9.78
C TYR A 316 -2.73 -0.34 8.33
N CYS A 317 -1.59 0.27 8.04
CA CYS A 317 -1.10 0.47 6.69
C CYS A 317 0.10 -0.43 6.33
N THR A 318 0.52 -1.34 7.22
CA THR A 318 1.62 -2.30 6.98
C THR A 318 1.14 -3.74 7.01
N ASP A 319 1.87 -4.62 6.34
CA ASP A 319 1.47 -6.02 6.22
C ASP A 319 1.44 -6.74 7.58
N ALA A 320 2.39 -6.48 8.47
CA ALA A 320 2.50 -7.10 9.79
C ALA A 320 1.77 -6.33 10.92
N GLY A 321 1.39 -5.07 10.69
CA GLY A 321 0.74 -4.23 11.70
C GLY A 321 1.66 -3.80 12.84
N LYS A 322 2.97 -3.84 12.62
CA LYS A 322 4.04 -3.51 13.57
C LYS A 322 5.32 -3.12 12.83
N GLN A 323 6.20 -2.40 13.53
CA GLN A 323 7.54 -2.02 13.07
C GLN A 323 8.46 -3.23 12.91
#